data_AF-A0A1I2K9U1-F1
#
_entry.id   AF-A0A1I2K9U1-F1
#
_cell.length_a   1.000
_cell.length_b   1.000
_cell.length_c   1.000
_cell.angle_alpha   90.00
_cell.angle_beta   90.00
_cell.angle_gamma   90.00
#
_symmetry.space_group_name_H-M   'P 1'
#
loop_
_entity.id
_entity.type
_entity.pdbx_description
1 polymer ?
#
loop_
_entity_poly.entity_id
_entity_poly.type
_entity_poly.pdbx_seq_one_letter_code
_entity_poly.pdbx_strand_id
1 'polypeptide(L)'
;MEAKRKKDLKKARTLQIWNVIYDTIEVIVSLIAGITANSSALVGWALDSTIEVVSAATLGWRLHGELKGLDEEKVKRRKKITLYVIAGSFTLVCIFISYDSITKLISQETASWSTMGLIILIISLIINPILIYFKRKYGHKLDSPALLADAKDTFICLYQTVVVLAGLLLVNWLGWWWADPVAALLIVPYAAKEGWEAYTKTR
;
A
#
# COMPACT_ATOMS: atom_id res chain seq x y z
N MET A 1 27.23 -7.96 22.21
CA MET A 1 25.78 -7.94 21.87
C MET A 1 25.40 -6.70 21.05
N GLU A 2 25.96 -5.52 21.36
CA GLU A 2 25.67 -4.25 20.67
C GLU A 2 26.12 -4.20 19.19
N ALA A 3 27.28 -4.76 18.83
CA ALA A 3 27.77 -4.74 17.45
C ALA A 3 26.86 -5.51 16.46
N LYS A 4 26.28 -6.64 16.90
CA LYS A 4 25.33 -7.44 16.10
C LYS A 4 24.01 -6.71 15.92
N ARG A 5 23.47 -6.12 17.00
CA ARG A 5 22.26 -5.27 16.96
C ARG A 5 22.46 -4.06 16.05
N LYS A 6 23.61 -3.37 16.13
CA LYS A 6 23.96 -2.24 15.25
C LYS A 6 24.04 -2.64 13.78
N LYS A 7 24.56 -3.83 13.48
CA LYS A 7 24.60 -4.38 12.12
C LYS A 7 23.19 -4.70 11.59
N ASP A 8 22.35 -5.33 12.41
CA ASP A 8 20.96 -5.65 12.03
C ASP A 8 20.12 -4.38 11.84
N LEU A 9 20.32 -3.33 12.65
CA LEU A 9 19.71 -2.01 12.47
C LEU A 9 20.10 -1.35 11.14
N LYS A 10 21.40 -1.38 10.78
CA LYS A 10 21.85 -0.85 9.48
C LYS A 10 21.17 -1.59 8.32
N LYS A 11 21.08 -2.91 8.39
CA LYS A 11 20.41 -3.72 7.35
C LYS A 11 18.92 -3.45 7.25
N ALA A 12 18.22 -3.34 8.39
CA ALA A 12 16.81 -2.98 8.41
C ALA A 12 16.55 -1.59 7.82
N ARG A 13 17.40 -0.61 8.14
CA ARG A 13 17.33 0.73 7.54
C ARG A 13 17.54 0.70 6.03
N THR A 14 18.57 0.00 5.55
CA THR A 14 18.82 -0.14 4.10
C THR A 14 17.66 -0.84 3.40
N LEU A 15 17.08 -1.88 4.00
CA LEU A 15 15.88 -2.55 3.49
C LEU A 15 14.72 -1.57 3.35
N GLN A 16 14.46 -0.74 4.37
CA GLN A 16 13.37 0.25 4.31
C GLN A 16 13.57 1.29 3.20
N ILE A 17 14.80 1.76 3.00
CA ILE A 17 15.12 2.72 1.95
C ILE A 17 14.83 2.11 0.58
N TRP A 18 15.27 0.86 0.35
CA TRP A 18 14.97 0.14 -0.89
C TRP A 18 13.48 -0.10 -1.08
N ASN A 19 12.75 -0.44 0.00
CA ASN A 19 11.31 -0.60 -0.03
C ASN A 19 10.61 0.68 -0.50
N VAL A 20 10.93 1.84 0.11
CA VAL A 20 10.31 3.12 -0.27
C VAL A 20 10.60 3.49 -1.72
N ILE A 21 11.83 3.29 -2.20
CA ILE A 21 12.19 3.54 -3.60
C ILE A 21 11.36 2.64 -4.53
N TYR A 22 11.26 1.36 -4.18
CA TYR A 22 10.51 0.37 -4.92
C TYR A 22 9.00 0.69 -4.96
N ASP A 23 8.37 0.93 -3.81
CA ASP A 23 6.94 1.27 -3.71
C ASP A 23 6.64 2.57 -4.48
N THR A 24 7.57 3.54 -4.47
CA THR A 24 7.42 4.77 -5.27
C THR A 24 7.38 4.47 -6.77
N ILE A 25 8.24 3.55 -7.24
CA ILE A 25 8.23 3.12 -8.64
C ILE A 25 6.94 2.35 -8.94
N GLU A 26 6.51 1.44 -8.06
CA GLU A 26 5.24 0.73 -8.20
C GLU A 26 4.08 1.71 -8.39
N VAL A 27 3.94 2.71 -7.51
CA VAL A 27 2.89 3.73 -7.57
C VAL A 27 2.90 4.47 -8.90
N ILE A 28 4.06 5.00 -9.33
CA ILE A 28 4.15 5.79 -10.56
C ILE A 28 3.79 4.94 -11.78
N VAL A 29 4.40 3.76 -11.89
CA VAL A 29 4.20 2.86 -13.03
C VAL A 29 2.75 2.37 -13.07
N SER A 30 2.19 1.97 -11.94
CA SER A 30 0.81 1.46 -11.88
C SER A 30 -0.25 2.54 -12.08
N LEU A 31 -0.05 3.77 -11.61
CA LEU A 31 -0.96 4.89 -11.93
C LEU A 31 -0.99 5.17 -13.43
N ILE A 32 0.19 5.28 -14.06
CA ILE A 32 0.25 5.52 -15.51
C ILE A 32 -0.38 4.35 -16.25
N ALA A 33 -0.02 3.10 -15.91
CA ALA A 33 -0.56 1.90 -16.52
C ALA A 33 -2.09 1.79 -16.35
N GLY A 34 -2.61 2.08 -15.16
CA GLY A 34 -4.02 2.00 -14.83
C GLY A 34 -4.85 3.05 -15.55
N ILE A 35 -4.40 4.31 -15.54
CA ILE A 35 -5.11 5.41 -16.23
C ILE A 35 -5.12 5.18 -17.73
N THR A 36 -3.96 4.84 -18.33
CA THR A 36 -3.86 4.59 -19.78
C THR A 36 -4.66 3.37 -20.23
N ALA A 37 -4.78 2.36 -19.38
CA ALA A 37 -5.53 1.15 -19.66
C ALA A 37 -7.00 1.21 -19.23
N ASN A 38 -7.46 2.33 -18.67
CA ASN A 38 -8.77 2.46 -18.02
C ASN A 38 -9.05 1.35 -16.98
N SER A 39 -8.01 0.87 -16.27
CA SER A 39 -8.11 -0.22 -15.30
C SER A 39 -8.34 0.33 -13.88
N SER A 40 -9.52 0.06 -13.33
CA SER A 40 -9.87 0.39 -11.95
C SER A 40 -9.00 -0.37 -10.96
N ALA A 41 -8.65 -1.63 -11.28
CA ALA A 41 -7.87 -2.48 -10.38
C ALA A 41 -6.43 -1.98 -10.24
N LEU A 42 -5.77 -1.61 -11.35
CA LEU A 42 -4.42 -1.04 -11.32
C LEU A 42 -4.40 0.32 -10.62
N VAL A 43 -5.37 1.19 -10.88
CA VAL A 43 -5.48 2.49 -10.19
C VAL A 43 -5.72 2.29 -8.70
N GLY A 44 -6.63 1.39 -8.32
CA GLY A 44 -6.93 1.08 -6.93
C GLY A 44 -5.72 0.54 -6.16
N TRP A 45 -4.95 -0.36 -6.77
CA TRP A 45 -3.70 -0.89 -6.21
C TRP A 45 -2.65 0.21 -6.04
N ALA A 46 -2.50 1.09 -7.04
CA ALA A 46 -1.56 2.22 -6.98
C ALA A 46 -1.90 3.23 -5.88
N LEU A 47 -3.20 3.48 -5.69
CA LEU A 47 -3.70 4.38 -4.64
C LEU A 47 -3.45 3.80 -3.25
N ASP A 48 -3.59 2.48 -3.07
CA ASP A 48 -3.29 1.80 -1.80
C ASP A 48 -1.81 1.97 -1.43
N SER A 49 -0.89 1.66 -2.35
CA SER A 49 0.56 1.88 -2.15
C SER A 49 0.91 3.35 -1.91
N THR A 50 0.17 4.30 -2.49
CA THR A 50 0.36 5.74 -2.19
C THR A 50 0.03 6.03 -0.72
N ILE A 51 -1.02 5.41 -0.16
CA ILE A 51 -1.36 5.58 1.25
C ILE A 51 -0.28 4.98 2.15
N GLU A 52 0.32 3.83 1.78
CA GLU A 52 1.44 3.26 2.53
C GLU A 52 2.60 4.26 2.65
N VAL A 53 2.95 4.94 1.56
CA VAL A 53 4.00 5.98 1.55
C VAL A 53 3.60 7.18 2.43
N VAL A 54 2.36 7.66 2.33
CA VAL A 54 1.85 8.78 3.16
C VAL A 54 1.83 8.41 4.64
N SER A 55 1.40 7.19 4.97
CA SER A 55 1.38 6.64 6.33
C SER A 55 2.79 6.57 6.91
N ALA A 56 3.75 6.01 6.15
CA ALA A 56 5.14 5.93 6.53
C ALA A 56 5.78 7.32 6.74
N ALA A 57 5.50 8.27 5.84
CA ALA A 57 6.01 9.64 5.93
C ALA A 57 5.45 10.39 7.16
N THR A 58 4.13 10.31 7.38
CA THR A 58 3.47 10.98 8.51
C THR A 58 3.85 10.35 9.86
N LEU A 59 4.08 9.03 9.90
CA LEU A 59 4.64 8.35 11.07
C LEU A 59 6.10 8.76 11.32
N GLY A 60 6.93 8.85 10.28
CA GLY A 60 8.31 9.32 10.37
C GLY A 60 8.40 10.75 10.92
N TRP A 61 7.53 11.66 10.46
CA TRP A 61 7.43 13.02 10.98
C TRP A 61 7.05 13.09 12.46
N ARG A 62 6.15 12.20 12.91
CA ARG A 62 5.80 12.05 14.33
C ARG A 62 7.01 11.61 15.15
N LEU A 63 7.66 10.52 14.75
CA LEU A 63 8.80 9.94 15.49
C LEU A 63 10.01 10.87 15.55
N HIS A 64 10.30 11.60 14.47
CA HIS A 64 11.33 12.64 14.46
C HIS A 64 11.04 13.76 15.47
N GLY A 65 9.77 14.06 15.69
CA GLY A 65 9.33 15.00 16.71
C GLY A 65 9.58 14.50 18.13
N GLU A 66 9.26 13.24 18.41
CA GLU A 66 9.52 12.58 19.70
C GLU A 66 11.02 12.56 20.00
N LEU A 67 11.86 12.22 19.01
CA LEU A 67 13.33 12.18 19.15
C LEU A 67 13.97 13.55 19.39
N LYS A 68 13.34 14.64 18.92
CA LYS A 68 13.80 16.02 19.18
C LYS A 68 13.37 16.56 20.54
N GLY A 69 12.75 15.75 21.40
CA GLY A 69 12.29 16.15 22.72
C GLY A 69 11.12 17.13 22.68
N LEU A 70 10.23 16.99 21.69
CA LEU A 70 8.98 17.75 21.70
C LEU A 70 8.16 17.42 22.94
N ASP A 71 7.55 18.46 23.50
CA ASP A 71 6.57 18.37 24.56
C ASP A 71 5.46 17.33 24.27
N GLU A 72 4.99 16.63 25.31
CA GLU A 72 4.06 15.51 25.19
C GLU A 72 2.76 15.90 24.49
N GLU A 73 2.25 17.11 24.74
CA GLU A 73 1.03 17.62 24.10
C GLU A 73 1.23 17.82 22.60
N LYS A 74 2.42 18.27 22.17
CA LYS A 74 2.76 18.40 20.75
C LYS A 74 2.87 17.03 20.08
N VAL A 75 3.42 16.03 20.77
CA VAL A 75 3.50 14.64 20.29
C VAL A 75 2.09 14.05 20.12
N LYS A 76 1.21 14.19 21.13
CA LYS A 76 -0.19 13.75 21.04
C LYS A 76 -0.93 14.41 19.88
N ARG A 77 -0.75 15.72 19.69
CA ARG A 77 -1.35 16.45 18.57
C ARG A 77 -0.88 15.91 17.22
N ARG A 78 0.43 15.66 17.05
CA ARG A 78 0.97 15.07 15.82
C ARG A 78 0.42 13.67 15.58
N LYS A 79 0.34 12.82 16.61
CA LYS A 79 -0.28 11.49 16.52
C LYS A 79 -1.72 11.57 16.03
N LYS A 80 -2.53 12.49 16.57
CA LYS A 80 -3.93 12.67 16.15
C LYS A 80 -4.04 13.16 14.70
N ILE A 81 -3.19 14.10 14.29
CA ILE A 81 -3.11 14.56 12.89
C ILE A 81 -2.76 13.40 11.96
N THR A 82 -1.71 12.62 12.26
CA THR A 82 -1.29 11.46 11.46
C THR A 82 -2.45 10.48 11.25
N LEU A 83 -3.16 10.14 12.32
CA LEU A 83 -4.27 9.19 12.27
C LEU A 83 -5.47 9.74 11.46
N TYR A 84 -5.79 11.03 11.55
CA TYR A 84 -6.83 11.63 10.70
C TYR A 84 -6.43 11.68 9.23
N VAL A 85 -5.16 11.96 8.92
CA VAL A 85 -4.65 11.93 7.54
C VAL A 85 -4.80 10.52 6.97
N ILE A 86 -4.36 9.48 7.70
CA ILE A 86 -4.50 8.09 7.28
C ILE A 86 -5.97 7.71 7.07
N ALA A 87 -6.85 8.03 8.04
CA ALA A 87 -8.27 7.75 7.95
C ALA A 87 -8.94 8.44 6.76
N GLY A 88 -8.61 9.72 6.54
CA GLY A 88 -9.10 10.51 5.41
C GLY A 88 -8.63 9.97 4.07
N SER A 89 -7.35 9.60 3.95
CA SER A 89 -6.78 9.02 2.74
C SER A 89 -7.45 7.71 2.35
N PHE A 90 -7.58 6.76 3.29
CA PHE A 90 -8.27 5.50 3.02
C PHE A 90 -9.75 5.70 2.66
N THR A 91 -10.42 6.65 3.32
CA THR A 91 -11.82 6.99 3.01
C THR A 91 -11.96 7.51 1.58
N LEU A 92 -11.09 8.43 1.17
CA LEU A 92 -11.11 8.99 -0.19
C LEU A 92 -10.84 7.91 -1.24
N VAL A 93 -9.88 7.03 -1.00
CA VAL A 93 -9.58 5.92 -1.91
C VAL A 93 -10.74 4.93 -2.01
N CYS A 94 -11.40 4.60 -0.89
CA CYS A 94 -12.59 3.75 -0.91
C CYS A 94 -13.72 4.36 -1.75
N ILE A 95 -13.99 5.66 -1.56
CA ILE A 95 -15.02 6.38 -2.32
C ILE A 95 -14.66 6.38 -3.81
N PHE A 96 -13.42 6.72 -4.15
CA PHE A 96 -12.95 6.78 -5.54
C PHE A 96 -13.04 5.42 -6.23
N ILE A 97 -12.44 4.37 -5.65
CA ILE A 97 -12.44 3.01 -6.23
C ILE A 97 -13.87 2.51 -6.38
N SER A 98 -14.72 2.71 -5.36
CA SER A 98 -16.12 2.27 -5.43
C SER A 98 -16.87 2.99 -6.54
N TYR A 99 -16.74 4.31 -6.63
CA TYR A 99 -17.41 5.11 -7.66
C TYR A 99 -16.95 4.71 -9.06
N ASP A 100 -15.63 4.65 -9.31
CA ASP A 100 -15.06 4.29 -10.60
C ASP A 100 -15.47 2.87 -11.02
N SER A 101 -15.31 1.89 -10.12
CA SER A 101 -15.62 0.49 -10.41
C SER A 101 -17.11 0.25 -10.62
N ILE A 102 -17.99 0.87 -9.82
CA ILE A 102 -19.44 0.75 -10.00
C ILE A 102 -19.87 1.41 -11.31
N THR A 103 -19.31 2.57 -11.65
CA THR A 103 -19.61 3.27 -12.91
C THR A 103 -19.26 2.38 -14.10
N LYS A 104 -18.05 1.79 -14.13
CA LYS A 104 -17.63 0.87 -15.20
C LYS A 104 -18.45 -0.41 -15.23
N LEU A 105 -18.89 -0.90 -14.07
CA LEU A 105 -19.81 -2.05 -14.00
C LEU A 105 -21.16 -1.76 -14.66
N ILE A 106 -21.69 -0.54 -14.48
CA ILE A 106 -22.97 -0.12 -15.07
C ILE A 106 -22.81 0.20 -16.56
N SER A 107 -21.73 0.90 -16.95
CA SER A 107 -21.48 1.29 -18.35
C SER A 107 -20.92 0.15 -19.21
N GLN A 108 -20.60 -1.00 -18.62
CA GLN A 108 -19.91 -2.12 -19.26
C GLN A 108 -18.57 -1.72 -19.91
N GLU A 109 -17.89 -0.76 -19.30
CA GLU A 109 -16.54 -0.37 -19.71
C GLU A 109 -15.55 -1.45 -19.31
N THR A 110 -14.71 -1.85 -20.26
CA THR A 110 -13.64 -2.82 -20.03
C THR A 110 -12.29 -2.13 -19.93
N ALA A 111 -11.44 -2.64 -19.05
CA ALA A 111 -10.02 -2.32 -19.09
C ALA A 111 -9.40 -2.82 -20.41
N SER A 112 -8.40 -2.10 -20.91
CA SER A 112 -7.58 -2.52 -22.05
C SER A 112 -6.29 -3.18 -21.57
N TRP A 113 -5.58 -3.86 -22.49
CA TRP A 113 -4.33 -4.52 -22.15
C TRP A 113 -3.23 -3.52 -21.78
N SER A 114 -2.55 -3.76 -20.67
CA SER A 114 -1.40 -2.97 -20.22
C SER A 114 -0.18 -3.84 -20.00
N THR A 115 0.73 -3.86 -20.98
CA THR A 115 2.03 -4.55 -20.82
C THR A 115 2.82 -3.98 -19.64
N MET A 116 2.74 -2.66 -19.43
CA MET A 116 3.40 -2.01 -18.31
C MET A 116 2.79 -2.43 -16.97
N GLY A 117 1.45 -2.48 -16.89
CA GLY A 117 0.73 -3.01 -15.73
C GLY A 117 1.07 -4.47 -15.43
N LEU A 118 1.15 -5.31 -16.46
CA LEU A 118 1.55 -6.71 -16.29
C LEU A 118 2.97 -6.84 -15.73
N ILE A 119 3.93 -6.12 -16.31
CA ILE A 119 5.34 -6.19 -15.89
C ILE A 119 5.48 -5.79 -14.42
N ILE A 120 4.87 -4.68 -14.01
CA ILE A 120 5.00 -4.22 -12.61
C ILE A 120 4.37 -5.22 -11.65
N LEU A 121 3.19 -5.77 -11.95
CA LEU A 121 2.55 -6.78 -11.10
C LEU A 121 3.41 -8.06 -10.97
N ILE A 122 4.02 -8.54 -12.06
CA ILE A 122 4.92 -9.69 -12.02
C ILE A 122 6.15 -9.39 -11.15
N ILE A 123 6.72 -8.19 -11.28
CA ILE A 123 7.84 -7.75 -10.43
C ILE A 123 7.39 -7.74 -8.95
N SER A 124 6.22 -7.20 -8.63
CA SER A 124 5.65 -7.20 -7.28
C SER A 124 5.47 -8.60 -6.71
N LEU A 125 5.01 -9.55 -7.51
CA LEU A 125 4.89 -10.95 -7.08
C LEU A 125 6.23 -11.58 -6.67
N ILE A 126 7.36 -11.08 -7.19
CA ILE A 126 8.70 -11.58 -6.86
C ILE A 126 9.32 -10.78 -5.72
N ILE A 127 9.22 -9.45 -5.76
CA ILE A 127 9.89 -8.56 -4.82
C ILE A 127 9.18 -8.55 -3.46
N ASN A 128 7.85 -8.52 -3.41
CA ASN A 128 7.10 -8.42 -2.15
C ASN A 128 7.34 -9.61 -1.21
N PRO A 129 7.35 -10.89 -1.66
CA PRO A 129 7.73 -12.01 -0.80
C PRO A 129 9.12 -11.88 -0.17
N ILE A 130 10.09 -11.37 -0.94
CA ILE A 130 11.47 -11.14 -0.48
C ILE A 130 11.47 -10.07 0.61
N LEU A 131 10.78 -8.96 0.37
CA LEU A 131 10.63 -7.86 1.33
C LEU A 131 9.96 -8.35 2.62
N ILE A 132 8.84 -9.07 2.52
CA ILE A 132 8.12 -9.64 3.67
C ILE A 132 9.04 -10.53 4.50
N TYR A 133 9.81 -11.42 3.86
CA TYR A 133 10.75 -12.30 4.55
C TYR A 133 11.80 -11.51 5.34
N PHE A 134 12.43 -10.52 4.72
CA PHE A 134 13.46 -9.73 5.40
C PHE A 134 12.89 -8.79 6.47
N LYS A 135 11.74 -8.16 6.23
CA LYS A 135 11.05 -7.32 7.21
C LYS A 135 10.67 -8.14 8.45
N ARG A 136 10.10 -9.34 8.30
CA ARG A 136 9.83 -10.26 9.43
C ARG A 136 11.10 -10.69 10.14
N LYS A 137 12.13 -11.09 9.39
CA LYS A 137 13.42 -11.54 9.95
C LYS A 137 14.07 -10.47 10.82
N TYR A 138 14.15 -9.22 10.36
CA TYR A 138 14.72 -8.14 11.15
C TYR A 138 13.76 -7.64 12.23
N GLY A 139 12.44 -7.71 12.00
CA GLY A 139 11.41 -7.34 12.97
C GLY A 139 11.51 -8.18 14.23
N HIS A 140 11.62 -9.51 14.08
CA HIS A 140 11.83 -10.41 15.23
C HIS A 140 13.21 -10.25 15.88
N LYS A 141 14.29 -10.07 15.09
CA LYS A 141 15.64 -9.91 15.64
C LYS A 141 15.84 -8.62 16.44
N LEU A 142 15.14 -7.56 16.04
CA LEU A 142 15.26 -6.24 16.65
C LEU A 142 14.15 -5.96 17.66
N ASP A 143 13.20 -6.88 17.80
CA ASP A 143 11.95 -6.70 18.56
C ASP A 143 11.24 -5.40 18.14
N SER A 144 11.00 -5.27 16.84
CA SER A 144 10.45 -4.05 16.23
C SER A 144 9.02 -4.31 15.74
N PRO A 145 7.99 -3.90 16.50
CA PRO A 145 6.60 -3.97 16.07
C PRO A 145 6.33 -3.21 14.78
N ALA A 146 7.04 -2.09 14.56
CA ALA A 146 6.90 -1.30 13.34
C ALA A 146 7.32 -2.07 12.08
N LEU A 147 8.44 -2.81 12.13
CA LEU A 147 8.91 -3.59 10.98
C LEU A 147 8.03 -4.83 10.72
N LEU A 148 7.39 -5.35 11.77
CA LEU A 148 6.41 -6.44 11.65
C LEU A 148 5.09 -5.95 11.06
N ALA A 149 4.65 -4.74 11.41
CA ALA A 149 3.49 -4.08 10.80
C ALA A 149 3.75 -3.81 9.31
N ASP A 150 4.91 -3.23 8.97
CA ASP A 150 5.33 -2.99 7.58
C ASP A 150 5.41 -4.29 6.76
N ALA A 151 5.82 -5.41 7.37
CA ALA A 151 5.78 -6.72 6.71
C ALA A 151 4.36 -7.24 6.45
N LYS A 152 3.38 -6.83 7.27
CA LYS A 152 1.97 -7.19 7.11
C LYS A 152 1.36 -6.36 5.98
N ASP A 153 1.68 -5.08 5.90
CA ASP A 153 1.21 -4.17 4.84
C ASP A 153 1.69 -4.68 3.47
N THR A 154 2.99 -4.99 3.33
CA THR A 154 3.53 -5.58 2.09
C THR A 154 2.91 -6.94 1.73
N PHE A 155 2.48 -7.73 2.71
CA PHE A 155 1.75 -8.97 2.44
C PHE A 155 0.36 -8.71 1.86
N ILE A 156 -0.28 -7.62 2.27
CA ILE A 156 -1.59 -7.24 1.78
C ILE A 156 -1.48 -6.66 0.38
N CYS A 157 -0.46 -5.83 0.12
CA CYS A 157 -0.08 -5.41 -1.22
C CYS A 157 0.13 -6.63 -2.15
N LEU A 158 0.86 -7.66 -1.70
CA LEU A 158 1.04 -8.90 -2.47
C LEU A 158 -0.29 -9.61 -2.78
N TYR A 159 -1.20 -9.69 -1.80
CA TYR A 159 -2.53 -10.26 -2.03
C TYR A 159 -3.31 -9.46 -3.08
N GLN A 160 -3.31 -8.12 -2.98
CA GLN A 160 -3.96 -7.25 -3.96
C GLN A 160 -3.32 -7.39 -5.35
N THR A 161 -1.99 -7.49 -5.45
CA THR A 161 -1.28 -7.75 -6.71
C THR A 161 -1.82 -9.01 -7.40
N VAL A 162 -2.04 -10.10 -6.64
CA VAL A 162 -2.61 -11.34 -7.19
C VAL A 162 -4.03 -11.10 -7.71
N VAL A 163 -4.87 -10.41 -6.94
CA VAL A 163 -6.27 -10.10 -7.32
C VAL A 163 -6.33 -9.23 -8.57
N VAL A 164 -5.51 -8.19 -8.64
CA VAL A 164 -5.42 -7.25 -9.78
C VAL A 164 -4.88 -7.95 -11.01
N LEU A 165 -3.83 -8.77 -10.88
CA LEU A 165 -3.28 -9.55 -11.97
C LEU A 165 -4.31 -10.54 -12.52
N ALA A 166 -5.03 -11.22 -11.65
CA ALA A 166 -6.12 -12.12 -12.05
C ALA A 166 -7.19 -11.34 -12.82
N GLY A 167 -7.64 -10.17 -12.33
CA GLY A 167 -8.58 -9.31 -13.03
C GLY A 167 -8.12 -8.94 -14.44
N LEU A 168 -6.88 -8.46 -14.58
CA LEU A 168 -6.29 -8.08 -15.86
C LEU A 168 -6.20 -9.26 -16.85
N LEU A 169 -5.78 -10.43 -16.38
CA LEU A 169 -5.68 -11.63 -17.22
C LEU A 169 -7.06 -12.15 -17.65
N LEU A 170 -8.05 -12.12 -16.76
CA LEU A 170 -9.42 -12.54 -17.06
C LEU A 170 -10.08 -11.62 -18.09
N VAL A 171 -9.88 -10.30 -17.99
CA VAL A 171 -10.32 -9.35 -19.03
C VAL A 171 -9.69 -9.71 -20.38
N ASN A 172 -8.38 -9.90 -20.42
CA ASN A 172 -7.65 -10.07 -21.68
C ASN A 172 -7.85 -11.45 -22.35
N TRP A 173 -7.95 -12.53 -21.57
CA TRP A 173 -8.01 -13.89 -22.12
C TRP A 173 -9.42 -14.44 -22.23
N LEU A 174 -10.33 -14.04 -21.34
CA LEU A 174 -11.72 -14.53 -21.32
C LEU A 174 -12.73 -13.49 -21.78
N GLY A 175 -12.30 -12.23 -22.02
CA GLY A 175 -13.19 -11.14 -22.39
C GLY A 175 -14.15 -10.73 -21.27
N TRP A 176 -13.84 -11.06 -20.02
CA TRP A 176 -14.70 -10.75 -18.87
C TRP A 176 -14.54 -9.28 -18.49
N TRP A 177 -15.30 -8.42 -19.16
CA TRP A 177 -15.29 -6.96 -18.97
C TRP A 177 -15.43 -6.52 -17.50
N TRP A 178 -16.16 -7.29 -16.68
CA TRP A 178 -16.39 -6.99 -15.27
C TRP A 178 -15.24 -7.40 -14.33
N ALA A 179 -14.28 -8.20 -14.78
CA ALA A 179 -13.27 -8.79 -13.91
C ALA A 179 -12.33 -7.72 -13.29
N ASP A 180 -11.98 -6.68 -14.05
CA ASP A 180 -11.16 -5.56 -13.55
C ASP A 180 -11.88 -4.72 -12.47
N PRO A 181 -13.09 -4.17 -12.71
CA PRO A 181 -13.76 -3.39 -11.67
C PRO A 181 -14.13 -4.23 -10.43
N VAL A 182 -14.42 -5.53 -10.59
CA VAL A 182 -14.61 -6.42 -9.43
C VAL A 182 -13.30 -6.62 -8.66
N ALA A 183 -12.17 -6.83 -9.35
CA ALA A 183 -10.86 -6.91 -8.69
C ALA A 183 -10.53 -5.63 -7.91
N ALA A 184 -10.86 -4.46 -8.46
CA ALA A 184 -10.72 -3.18 -7.78
C ALA A 184 -11.59 -3.10 -6.52
N LEU A 185 -12.86 -3.51 -6.59
CA LEU A 185 -13.77 -3.52 -5.45
C LEU A 185 -13.31 -4.45 -4.32
N LEU A 186 -12.56 -5.51 -4.61
CA LEU A 186 -12.00 -6.40 -3.58
C LEU A 186 -10.92 -5.72 -2.71
N ILE A 187 -10.36 -4.59 -3.14
CA ILE A 187 -9.42 -3.77 -2.35
C ILE A 187 -10.18 -2.98 -1.27
N VAL A 188 -11.42 -2.55 -1.56
CA VAL A 188 -12.21 -1.62 -0.74
C VAL A 188 -12.45 -2.11 0.70
N PRO A 189 -12.86 -3.37 0.97
CA PRO A 189 -13.09 -3.83 2.34
C PRO A 189 -11.87 -3.71 3.24
N TYR A 190 -10.68 -3.95 2.68
CA TYR A 190 -9.42 -3.82 3.42
C TYR A 190 -9.10 -2.35 3.72
N ALA A 191 -9.10 -1.50 2.68
CA ALA A 191 -8.86 -0.06 2.81
C ALA A 191 -9.85 0.60 3.79
N ALA A 192 -11.13 0.21 3.72
CA ALA A 192 -12.17 0.71 4.62
C ALA A 192 -11.91 0.32 6.09
N LYS A 193 -11.46 -0.92 6.32
CA LYS A 193 -11.08 -1.40 7.64
C LYS A 193 -9.90 -0.61 8.21
N GLU A 194 -8.83 -0.42 7.44
CA GLU A 194 -7.65 0.35 7.88
C GLU A 194 -8.00 1.82 8.15
N GLY A 195 -8.82 2.44 7.30
CA GLY A 195 -9.34 3.79 7.51
C GLY A 195 -10.17 3.91 8.80
N TRP A 196 -11.04 2.93 9.07
CA TRP A 196 -11.84 2.87 10.29
C TRP A 196 -11.00 2.64 11.55
N GLU A 197 -10.01 1.74 11.49
CA GLU A 197 -9.07 1.53 12.59
C GLU A 197 -8.24 2.79 12.88
N ALA A 198 -7.81 3.52 11.85
CA ALA A 198 -7.10 4.79 12.03
C ALA A 198 -8.01 5.84 12.68
N TYR A 199 -9.27 5.95 12.23
CA TYR A 199 -10.25 6.88 12.80
C TYR A 199 -10.58 6.57 14.26
N THR A 200 -10.86 5.32 14.60
CA THR A 200 -11.17 4.91 15.98
C THR A 200 -10.01 5.18 16.94
N LYS A 201 -8.75 5.00 16.49
CA LYS A 201 -7.55 5.35 17.28
C LYS A 201 -7.38 6.86 17.52
N THR A 202 -8.12 7.74 16.84
CA THR A 202 -8.11 9.20 17.08
C THR A 202 -9.01 9.66 18.23
N ARG A 203 -10.00 8.83 18.58
CA ARG A 203 -11.05 9.14 19.54
C ARG A 203 -10.61 8.77 20.95
#